data_AF-A0AAV4YFD0-F1
#
_entry.id   AF-A0AAV4YFD0-F1
#
_cell.length_a   1.000
_cell.length_b   1.000
_cell.length_c   1.000
_cell.angle_alpha   90.00
_cell.angle_beta   90.00
_cell.angle_gamma   90.00
#
_symmetry.space_group_name_H-M   'P 1'
#
loop_
_entity.id
_entity.type
_entity.pdbx_description
1 polymer ?
#
loop_
_entity_poly.entity_id
_entity_poly.type
_entity_poly.pdbx_seq_one_letter_code
_entity_poly.pdbx_strand_id
1 'polypeptide(L)' 'MRKLSTGQDSTLGSYRKMAVAVFGEDSKAVKFLDKKIAESPNGEDEEVIVEESQAVAMLGKLHIEGLGG' A
#
# COMPACT_ATOMS: atom_id res chain seq x y z
N MET A 1 -7.79 12.75 -8.39
CA MET A 1 -7.00 11.81 -7.58
C MET A 1 -6.54 12.49 -6.30
N ARG A 2 -6.73 11.83 -5.17
CA ARG A 2 -6.21 12.31 -3.87
C ARG A 2 -4.67 12.28 -3.88
N LYS A 3 -4.04 13.23 -3.19
CA LYS A 3 -2.60 13.28 -3.01
C LYS A 3 -2.23 12.77 -1.61
N LEU A 4 -1.14 12.03 -1.51
CA LEU A 4 -0.48 11.72 -0.24
C LEU A 4 0.16 12.98 0.34
N SER A 5 0.49 12.95 1.62
CA SER A 5 1.26 13.99 2.31
C SER A 5 2.61 14.30 1.64
N THR A 6 3.16 13.34 0.88
CA THR A 6 4.38 13.48 0.08
C THR A 6 4.18 14.17 -1.27
N GLY A 7 2.96 14.54 -1.64
CA GLY A 7 2.60 15.14 -2.94
C GLY A 7 2.41 14.13 -4.08
N GLN A 8 2.62 12.83 -3.82
CA GLN A 8 2.38 11.76 -4.79
C GLN A 8 0.89 11.44 -4.93
N ASP A 9 0.48 10.84 -6.05
CA ASP A 9 -0.89 10.33 -6.20
C ASP A 9 -1.13 9.17 -5.23
N SER A 10 -2.30 9.16 -4.59
CA SER A 10 -2.75 8.11 -3.67
C SER A 10 -3.15 6.86 -4.46
N THR A 11 -2.16 6.15 -5.01
CA THR A 11 -2.36 4.93 -5.80
C THR A 11 -1.69 3.72 -5.15
N LEU A 12 -2.10 2.51 -5.54
CA LEU A 12 -1.48 1.28 -5.04
C LEU A 12 0.06 1.27 -5.25
N GLY A 13 0.53 1.79 -6.37
CA GLY A 13 1.97 1.91 -6.67
C GLY A 13 2.71 2.86 -5.71
N SER A 14 2.10 4.00 -5.34
CA SER A 14 2.69 4.91 -4.37
C SER A 14 2.78 4.28 -2.97
N TYR A 15 1.72 3.60 -2.53
CA TYR A 15 1.75 2.86 -1.26
C TYR A 15 2.74 1.71 -1.28
N ARG A 16 2.91 1.01 -2.42
CA ARG A 16 3.91 -0.05 -2.59
C ARG A 16 5.32 0.50 -2.41
N LYS A 17 5.66 1.60 -3.11
CA LYS A 17 6.97 2.26 -3.00
C LYS A 17 7.26 2.70 -1.57
N MET A 18 6.27 3.26 -0.88
CA MET A 18 6.39 3.61 0.53
C MET A 18 6.59 2.37 1.41
N ALA A 19 5.82 1.30 1.21
CA ALA A 19 5.96 0.06 1.98
C ALA A 19 7.33 -0.61 1.77
N VAL A 20 7.87 -0.60 0.55
CA VAL A 20 9.24 -1.04 0.26
C VAL A 20 10.26 -0.20 1.04
N ALA A 21 10.13 1.12 1.01
CA ALA A 21 11.05 2.02 1.68
C ALA A 21 11.01 1.90 3.22
N VAL A 22 9.85 1.63 3.81
CA VAL A 22 9.65 1.58 5.27
C VAL A 22 9.85 0.18 5.84
N PHE A 23 9.35 -0.86 5.16
CA PHE A 23 9.29 -2.23 5.68
C PHE A 23 10.18 -3.23 4.92
N GLY A 24 10.72 -2.84 3.77
CA GLY A 24 11.51 -3.70 2.87
C GLY A 24 10.67 -4.43 1.82
N GLU A 25 11.32 -4.81 0.71
CA GLU A 25 10.71 -5.48 -0.46
C GLU A 25 10.01 -6.80 -0.07
N ASP A 26 10.58 -7.58 0.84
CA ASP A 26 10.04 -8.88 1.23
C ASP A 26 8.93 -8.81 2.30
N SER A 27 8.53 -7.60 2.72
CA SER A 27 7.56 -7.40 3.78
C SER A 27 6.16 -7.93 3.42
N LYS A 28 5.40 -8.36 4.43
CA LYS A 28 4.00 -8.77 4.26
C LYS A 28 3.13 -7.63 3.68
N ALA A 29 3.45 -6.38 4.00
CA ALA A 29 2.77 -5.20 3.47
C ALA A 29 2.99 -5.06 1.95
N VAL A 30 4.24 -5.21 1.49
CA VAL A 30 4.56 -5.18 0.05
C VAL A 30 3.87 -6.34 -0.68
N LYS A 31 3.93 -7.56 -0.14
CA LYS A 31 3.24 -8.73 -0.72
C LYS A 31 1.72 -8.55 -0.83
N PHE A 32 1.11 -7.91 0.17
CA PHE A 32 -0.31 -7.57 0.13
C PHE A 32 -0.62 -6.57 -0.99
N LEU A 33 0.20 -5.52 -1.13
CA LEU A 33 0.04 -4.51 -2.18
C LEU A 33 0.29 -5.09 -3.57
N ASP A 34 1.29 -5.95 -3.74
CA ASP A 34 1.58 -6.66 -5.00
C ASP A 34 0.39 -7.51 -5.44
N LYS A 35 -0.21 -8.24 -4.48
CA LYS A 35 -1.45 -8.99 -4.75
C LYS A 35 -2.58 -8.05 -5.19
N LYS A 36 -2.75 -6.91 -4.53
CA LYS A 36 -3.80 -5.93 -4.89
C LYS A 36 -3.57 -5.28 -6.24
N ILE A 37 -2.33 -4.98 -6.59
CA ILE A 37 -1.94 -4.48 -7.91
C ILE A 37 -2.28 -5.52 -8.98
N ALA A 38 -1.95 -6.79 -8.76
CA ALA A 38 -2.25 -7.87 -9.71
C ALA A 38 -3.75 -8.15 -9.87
N GLU A 39 -4.55 -7.94 -8.82
CA GLU A 39 -6.02 -8.11 -8.83
C GLU A 39 -6.76 -6.90 -9.41
N SER A 40 -6.10 -5.74 -9.51
CA SER A 40 -6.73 -4.49 -9.94
C SER A 40 -6.73 -4.32 -11.46
N PRO A 41 -7.85 -3.88 -12.08
CA PRO A 41 -7.88 -3.56 -13.50
C PRO A 41 -6.97 -2.39 -13.88
N ASN A 42 -6.68 -1.47 -12.94
CA ASN A 42 -5.78 -0.33 -13.16
C ASN A 42 -4.38 -0.54 -12.56
N GLY A 43 -4.08 -1.73 -12.03
CA GLY A 43 -2.74 -2.08 -11.54
C GLY A 43 -2.18 -1.10 -10.50
N GLU A 44 -0.96 -0.61 -10.74
CA GLU A 44 -0.28 0.36 -9.87
C GLU A 44 -0.96 1.73 -9.81
N ASP A 45 -1.75 2.07 -10.84
CA ASP A 45 -2.42 3.36 -10.98
C ASP A 45 -3.81 3.38 -10.30
N GLU A 46 -4.25 2.24 -9.74
CA GLU A 46 -5.50 2.16 -8.99
C GLU A 46 -5.52 3.14 -7.82
N GLU A 47 -6.54 4.01 -7.79
CA GLU A 47 -6.70 5.01 -6.76
C GLU A 47 -7.11 4.37 -5.43
N VAL A 48 -6.35 4.68 -4.39
CA VAL A 48 -6.67 4.33 -3.01
C VAL A 48 -7.57 5.41 -2.44
N ILE A 49 -8.84 5.05 -2.25
CA ILE A 49 -9.90 5.96 -1.79
C ILE A 49 -9.93 6.19 -0.28
N VAL A 50 -9.21 5.36 0.50
CA VAL A 50 -9.12 5.50 1.96
C VAL A 50 -8.13 6.60 2.34
N GLU A 51 -8.31 7.19 3.52
CA GLU A 51 -7.39 8.20 4.03
C GLU A 51 -5.99 7.60 4.27
N GLU A 52 -4.94 8.39 4.00
CA GLU A 52 -3.55 7.95 4.09
C GLU A 52 -3.20 7.35 5.46
N SER A 53 -3.65 7.99 6.54
CA SER A 53 -3.40 7.51 7.91
C SER A 53 -3.98 6.11 8.15
N GLN A 54 -5.15 5.80 7.58
CA GLN A 54 -5.78 4.50 7.70
C GLN A 54 -5.04 3.44 6.86
N ALA A 55 -4.65 3.80 5.64
CA ALA A 55 -3.85 2.93 4.79
C ALA A 55 -2.50 2.58 5.43
N VAL A 56 -1.78 3.58 5.94
CA VAL A 56 -0.50 3.40 6.63
C VAL A 56 -0.67 2.55 7.90
N ALA A 57 -1.69 2.82 8.71
CA ALA A 57 -1.97 2.03 9.91
C ALA A 57 -2.28 0.56 9.57
N MET A 58 -3.04 0.31 8.50
CA MET A 58 -3.33 -1.04 8.02
C MET A 58 -2.06 -1.75 7.55
N LEU A 59 -1.21 -1.09 6.75
CA LEU A 59 0.05 -1.66 6.26
C LEU A 59 1.02 -1.97 7.40
N GLY A 60 1.11 -1.09 8.40
CA GLY A 60 1.90 -1.32 9.61
C GLY A 60 1.40 -2.55 10.38
N LYS A 61 0.09 -2.66 10.60
CA LYS A 61 -0.51 -3.83 11.25
C LYS A 61 -0.26 -5.12 10.47
N LEU A 62 -0.44 -5.09 9.14
CA LEU A 62 -0.16 -6.23 8.25
C LEU A 62 1.30 -6.68 8.32
N HIS A 63 2.23 -5.73 8.42
CA HIS A 63 3.64 -6.05 8.56
C HIS A 63 3.96 -6.74 9.89
N ILE A 64 3.46 -6.18 11.00
CA ILE A 64 3.73 -6.67 12.37
C ILE A 64 3.05 -8.02 12.62
N GLU A 65 1.74 -8.11 12.37
CA GLU A 65 0.95 -9.27 12.78
C GLU A 65 0.89 -10.33 11.67
N GLY A 66 1.01 -9.93 10.40
CA GLY A 66 0.54 -10.74 9.27
C GLY A 66 -0.98 -10.89 9.28
N LEU A 67 -1.57 -11.20 8.13
CA LEU A 67 -2.95 -11.66 8.09
C LEU A 67 -3.01 -12.98 8.86
N GLY A 68 -3.37 -12.92 10.14
CA GLY A 68 -3.82 -14.09 10.88
C GLY A 68 -4.99 -14.68 10.12
N GLY A 69 -4.77 -15.88 9.56
CA GLY A 69 -5.84 -16.73 9.06
C GLY A 69 -6.58 -17.39 10.21
#